data_AF-A0A812IXV7-F1
#
_entry.id   AF-A0A812IXV7-F1
#
_cell.length_a   1.000
_cell.length_b   1.000
_cell.length_c   1.000
_cell.angle_alpha   90.00
_cell.angle_beta   90.00
_cell.angle_gamma   90.00
#
_symmetry.space_group_name_H-M   'P 1'
#
loop_
_entity.id
_entity.type
_entity.pdbx_description
1 polymer ?
#
loop_
_entity_poly.entity_id
_entity_poly.type
_entity_poly.pdbx_seq_one_letter_code
_entity_poly.pdbx_strand_id
1 'polypeptide(L)'
;MRPPVMYFFLVGLWTSATPVDGFSARSLTSITHQRLVDKEEWGALSDVLQSAGDAISSAAHDLVGSVTESAAKALLGDRAVDSFELPPPNTSEINKEVVMCAIALIGVLGVGYAADMLLPPGKVATRPSYTCIATLLGSYSILIPGLVSNLFQFLLGVHLLGVKVLLTEENGKPAAISESSFGLVHLLCKTHGYVGAVLVVLYAMVIPSVKLIALILAEIWRDSEDPRKVQRSKRFIQVVQIISKWACPDMFAYILLLYLFRHLDGQGGIVKAPARLGIGFACFSIFCVFSTFSTLMIKVPETSESMSDDAARPVLVRWFGTENILLATAALIVTFLTLFGLGVTTPVMVLYLDSNLLIQPNGPLDPSMQPLIDSLHIEDLVNSEVTVLKATGALANYIASGELNDIFAVVMLTVFVMALPIINMFCLLAGAWQMRSKEPDTEAAWQYLRHSQWLKHISMLDVFVMGIIVITAAGSAYSEEGVLFGVMVGLWVLLLAEVTHYFTHYQVHDTYTYLVSREKK
;
A
#
# COMPACT_ATOMS: atom_id res chain seq x y z
N MET A 1 27.17 11.90 5.26
CA MET A 1 26.81 11.01 4.12
C MET A 1 26.07 11.86 3.09
N ARG A 2 26.45 11.84 1.81
CA ARG A 2 25.62 12.48 0.76
C ARG A 2 24.30 11.69 0.64
N PRO A 3 23.14 12.34 0.41
CA PRO A 3 21.88 11.62 0.24
C PRO A 3 21.98 10.63 -0.95
N PRO A 4 21.36 9.44 -0.87
CA PRO A 4 21.46 8.44 -1.91
C PRO A 4 20.84 8.95 -3.23
N VAL A 5 21.56 8.72 -4.32
CA VAL A 5 21.27 9.15 -5.72
C VAL A 5 19.92 8.63 -6.26
N MET A 6 19.27 7.70 -5.56
CA MET A 6 18.01 7.08 -5.99
C MET A 6 16.86 8.08 -6.19
N TYR A 7 16.86 9.21 -5.47
CA TYR A 7 15.85 10.26 -5.66
C TYR A 7 16.00 11.05 -6.96
N PHE A 8 17.20 11.11 -7.56
CA PHE A 8 17.37 11.75 -8.88
C PHE A 8 16.71 10.93 -10.00
N PHE A 9 16.55 9.62 -9.82
CA PHE A 9 15.83 8.78 -10.77
C PHE A 9 14.32 9.08 -10.78
N LEU A 10 13.74 9.42 -9.62
CA LEU A 10 12.33 9.82 -9.49
C LEU A 10 12.02 11.18 -10.16
N VAL A 11 12.98 12.12 -10.15
CA VAL A 11 12.84 13.40 -10.85
C VAL A 11 13.10 13.26 -12.35
N GLY A 12 14.00 12.34 -12.75
CA GLY A 12 14.36 12.11 -14.17
C GLY A 12 13.30 11.39 -15.00
N LEU A 13 12.50 10.50 -14.41
CA LEU A 13 11.37 9.84 -15.09
C LEU A 13 10.17 10.77 -15.34
N TRP A 14 10.17 11.97 -14.75
CA TRP A 14 9.01 12.87 -14.76
C TRP A 14 8.98 13.87 -15.93
N THR A 15 10.10 14.09 -16.64
CA THR A 15 10.11 15.02 -17.79
C THR A 15 9.42 14.47 -19.05
N SER A 16 8.86 13.26 -19.02
CA SER A 16 8.17 12.62 -20.16
C SER A 16 6.67 12.41 -19.98
N ALA A 17 6.05 12.86 -18.88
CA ALA A 17 4.61 12.77 -18.69
C ALA A 17 3.92 14.06 -19.17
N THR A 18 3.12 13.94 -20.24
CA THR A 18 2.29 15.02 -20.78
C THR A 18 1.20 15.45 -19.81
N PRO A 19 0.89 16.76 -19.70
CA PRO A 19 -0.22 17.23 -18.85
C PRO A 19 -1.57 16.83 -19.47
N VAL A 20 -2.44 16.24 -18.66
CA VAL A 20 -3.86 16.08 -18.96
C VAL A 20 -4.58 17.29 -18.37
N ASP A 21 -5.16 18.12 -19.24
CA ASP A 21 -5.83 19.35 -18.87
C ASP A 21 -7.26 19.11 -18.35
N GLY A 22 -7.60 19.78 -17.23
CA GLY A 22 -8.93 20.35 -17.00
C GLY A 22 -9.90 19.58 -16.10
N PHE A 23 -10.03 20.00 -14.83
CA PHE A 23 -11.25 19.73 -14.06
C PHE A 23 -11.65 20.95 -13.23
N SER A 24 -12.85 21.49 -13.51
CA SER A 24 -13.47 22.64 -12.85
C SER A 24 -14.64 22.13 -12.01
N ALA A 25 -14.50 22.15 -10.69
CA ALA A 25 -15.55 21.75 -9.75
C ALA A 25 -16.54 22.90 -9.48
N ARG A 26 -17.83 22.68 -9.79
CA ARG A 26 -18.95 23.46 -9.26
C ARG A 26 -20.16 22.57 -8.97
N SER A 27 -20.52 22.53 -7.68
CA SER A 27 -21.89 22.49 -7.11
C SER A 27 -22.73 21.23 -7.39
N LEU A 28 -23.42 20.60 -6.41
CA LEU A 28 -24.56 21.19 -5.70
C LEU A 28 -24.98 20.35 -4.47
N THR A 29 -25.49 21.08 -3.49
CA THR A 29 -26.12 20.67 -2.23
C THR A 29 -27.61 20.33 -2.35
N SER A 30 -28.02 19.26 -1.68
CA SER A 30 -29.26 18.99 -0.91
C SER A 30 -30.42 20.00 -0.97
N ILE A 31 -31.65 19.48 -1.20
CA ILE A 31 -32.90 19.97 -0.59
C ILE A 31 -33.85 18.80 -0.27
N THR A 32 -34.24 18.69 1.00
CA THR A 32 -35.40 17.97 1.56
C THR A 32 -36.60 18.92 1.70
N HIS A 33 -37.84 18.45 1.52
CA HIS A 33 -38.85 18.30 2.61
C HIS A 33 -40.28 17.97 2.11
N GLN A 34 -40.82 16.95 2.78
CA GLN A 34 -42.20 16.57 3.08
C GLN A 34 -43.29 17.67 3.19
N ARG A 35 -44.53 17.27 2.83
CA ARG A 35 -45.79 17.81 3.39
C ARG A 35 -46.77 16.68 3.74
N LEU A 36 -47.34 16.80 4.94
CA LEU A 36 -48.43 16.01 5.53
C LEU A 36 -49.78 16.33 4.88
N VAL A 37 -50.66 15.33 4.76
CA VAL A 37 -52.12 15.51 4.74
C VAL A 37 -52.78 14.35 5.51
N ASP A 38 -53.54 14.70 6.54
CA ASP A 38 -54.48 13.85 7.27
C ASP A 38 -55.61 13.33 6.36
N LYS A 39 -56.04 12.07 6.56
CA LYS A 39 -57.40 11.61 6.22
C LYS A 39 -57.71 10.25 6.86
N GLU A 40 -58.52 10.27 7.92
CA GLU A 40 -58.87 9.11 8.75
C GLU A 40 -60.18 8.40 8.32
N GLU A 41 -60.66 8.56 7.08
CA GLU A 41 -61.94 7.96 6.64
C GLU A 41 -61.89 7.14 5.34
N TRP A 42 -60.69 6.71 4.90
CA TRP A 42 -60.54 5.85 3.71
C TRP A 42 -59.87 4.48 3.97
N GLY A 43 -59.51 4.16 5.22
CA GLY A 43 -58.66 3.01 5.56
C GLY A 43 -59.11 1.67 4.95
N ALA A 44 -60.37 1.29 5.09
CA ALA A 44 -60.82 -0.04 4.65
C ALA A 44 -60.88 -0.23 3.12
N LEU A 45 -61.13 0.83 2.34
CA LEU A 45 -61.12 0.76 0.87
C LEU A 45 -59.71 0.97 0.31
N SER A 46 -58.91 1.80 1.00
CA SER A 46 -57.47 1.98 0.77
C SER A 46 -56.76 0.64 0.88
N ASP A 47 -56.98 -0.10 1.96
CA ASP A 47 -56.27 -1.36 2.21
C ASP A 47 -56.61 -2.45 1.17
N VAL A 48 -57.85 -2.50 0.68
CA VAL A 48 -58.27 -3.46 -0.36
C VAL A 48 -57.75 -3.06 -1.74
N LEU A 49 -57.79 -1.76 -2.09
CA LEU A 49 -57.22 -1.26 -3.34
C LEU A 49 -55.69 -1.33 -3.35
N GLN A 50 -55.06 -1.14 -2.21
CA GLN A 50 -53.62 -1.27 -2.02
C GLN A 50 -53.21 -2.74 -2.08
N SER A 51 -53.94 -3.66 -1.43
CA SER A 51 -53.70 -5.10 -1.57
C SER A 51 -53.89 -5.61 -3.01
N ALA A 52 -54.92 -5.14 -3.72
CA ALA A 52 -55.12 -5.49 -5.13
C ALA A 52 -54.08 -4.84 -6.06
N GLY A 53 -53.68 -3.60 -5.76
CA GLY A 53 -52.61 -2.88 -6.44
C GLY A 53 -51.26 -3.56 -6.24
N ASP A 54 -50.95 -4.01 -5.02
CA ASP A 54 -49.75 -4.75 -4.67
C ASP A 54 -49.74 -6.13 -5.34
N ALA A 55 -50.89 -6.81 -5.43
CA ALA A 55 -51.01 -8.09 -6.12
C ALA A 55 -50.85 -7.95 -7.65
N ILE A 56 -51.42 -6.90 -8.26
CA ILE A 56 -51.26 -6.61 -9.69
C ILE A 56 -49.85 -6.12 -9.99
N SER A 57 -49.27 -5.27 -9.14
CA SER A 57 -47.90 -4.81 -9.24
C SER A 57 -46.91 -5.96 -9.06
N SER A 58 -47.19 -6.88 -8.14
CA SER A 58 -46.42 -8.12 -7.93
C SER A 58 -46.52 -9.04 -9.15
N ALA A 59 -47.73 -9.34 -9.65
CA ALA A 59 -47.91 -10.18 -10.83
C ALA A 59 -47.35 -9.53 -12.12
N ALA A 60 -47.41 -8.21 -12.25
CA ALA A 60 -46.78 -7.48 -13.34
C ALA A 60 -45.26 -7.46 -13.19
N HIS A 61 -44.71 -7.33 -11.97
CA HIS A 61 -43.28 -7.47 -11.71
C HIS A 61 -42.77 -8.88 -11.99
N ASP A 62 -43.54 -9.91 -11.69
CA ASP A 62 -43.18 -11.32 -11.95
C ASP A 62 -43.24 -11.64 -13.46
N LEU A 63 -44.27 -11.13 -14.16
CA LEU A 63 -44.41 -11.34 -15.60
C LEU A 63 -43.40 -10.52 -16.40
N VAL A 64 -43.22 -9.23 -16.06
CA VAL A 64 -42.17 -8.39 -16.66
C VAL A 64 -40.82 -8.99 -16.31
N GLY A 65 -40.58 -9.34 -15.04
CA GLY A 65 -39.35 -9.96 -14.55
C GLY A 65 -38.95 -11.20 -15.34
N SER A 66 -39.85 -12.18 -15.46
CA SER A 66 -39.56 -13.45 -16.16
C SER A 66 -39.31 -13.28 -17.66
N VAL A 67 -40.05 -12.38 -18.33
CA VAL A 67 -39.85 -12.07 -19.75
C VAL A 67 -38.56 -11.28 -19.95
N THR A 68 -38.27 -10.30 -19.09
CA THR A 68 -37.04 -9.52 -19.13
C THR A 68 -35.82 -10.37 -18.82
N GLU A 69 -35.89 -11.30 -17.87
CA GLU A 69 -34.80 -12.18 -17.51
C GLU A 69 -34.46 -13.16 -18.64
N SER A 70 -35.48 -13.74 -19.27
CA SER A 70 -35.28 -14.63 -20.43
C SER A 70 -34.69 -13.90 -21.64
N ALA A 71 -35.20 -12.69 -21.94
CA ALA A 71 -34.69 -11.88 -23.04
C ALA A 71 -33.27 -11.35 -22.76
N ALA A 72 -33.00 -10.91 -21.53
CA ALA A 72 -31.69 -10.45 -21.10
C ALA A 72 -30.68 -11.61 -21.09
N LYS A 73 -31.04 -12.81 -20.64
CA LYS A 73 -30.17 -14.00 -20.71
C LYS A 73 -29.88 -14.41 -22.15
N ALA A 74 -30.85 -14.28 -23.06
CA ALA A 74 -30.64 -14.52 -24.48
C ALA A 74 -29.71 -13.48 -25.14
N LEU A 75 -29.80 -12.21 -24.72
CA LEU A 75 -28.93 -11.13 -25.21
C LEU A 75 -27.51 -11.18 -24.63
N LEU A 76 -27.38 -11.50 -23.34
CA LEU A 76 -26.12 -11.48 -22.60
C LEU A 76 -25.34 -12.79 -22.71
N GLY A 77 -26.00 -13.87 -23.16
CA GLY A 77 -25.40 -15.18 -23.37
C GLY A 77 -24.69 -15.70 -22.11
N ASP A 78 -23.45 -16.14 -22.28
CA ASP A 78 -22.62 -16.75 -21.23
C ASP A 78 -22.21 -15.76 -20.11
N ARG A 79 -22.48 -14.45 -20.25
CA ARG A 79 -22.17 -13.45 -19.22
C ARG A 79 -23.18 -13.37 -18.08
N ALA A 80 -24.38 -13.93 -18.28
CA ALA A 80 -25.41 -13.95 -17.26
C ALA A 80 -25.07 -15.04 -16.22
N VAL A 81 -24.77 -14.62 -14.99
CA VAL A 81 -24.36 -15.53 -13.90
C VAL A 81 -25.39 -15.57 -12.77
N ASP A 82 -25.55 -16.71 -12.11
CA ASP A 82 -26.54 -16.85 -11.04
C ASP A 82 -26.08 -16.14 -9.74
N SER A 83 -24.76 -16.12 -9.48
CA SER A 83 -24.16 -15.43 -8.34
C SER A 83 -22.78 -14.85 -8.67
N PHE A 84 -22.41 -13.79 -7.94
CA PHE A 84 -21.08 -13.20 -7.97
C PHE A 84 -20.25 -13.83 -6.85
N GLU A 85 -19.79 -15.05 -7.08
CA GLU A 85 -18.96 -15.79 -6.14
C GLU A 85 -17.54 -15.91 -6.66
N LEU A 86 -16.57 -15.62 -5.78
CA LEU A 86 -15.16 -15.83 -6.11
C LEU A 86 -14.88 -17.34 -6.14
N PRO A 87 -14.15 -17.84 -7.16
CA PRO A 87 -13.84 -19.26 -7.24
C PRO A 87 -12.90 -19.68 -6.09
N PRO A 88 -12.75 -20.98 -5.78
CA PRO A 88 -11.87 -21.46 -4.71
C PRO A 88 -10.41 -20.97 -4.87
N PRO A 89 -9.63 -20.93 -3.78
CA PRO A 89 -9.89 -21.48 -2.44
C PRO A 89 -10.85 -20.63 -1.59
N ASN A 90 -11.52 -21.20 -0.58
CA ASN A 90 -12.38 -20.42 0.30
C ASN A 90 -11.57 -19.63 1.34
N THR A 91 -12.15 -18.58 1.95
CA THR A 91 -11.49 -17.76 2.98
C THR A 91 -10.89 -18.60 4.13
N SER A 92 -11.59 -19.66 4.55
CA SER A 92 -11.09 -20.58 5.58
C SER A 92 -9.81 -21.33 5.16
N GLU A 93 -9.68 -21.68 3.88
CA GLU A 93 -8.50 -22.36 3.34
C GLU A 93 -7.32 -21.38 3.28
N ILE A 94 -7.54 -20.18 2.75
CA ILE A 94 -6.53 -19.10 2.74
C ILE A 94 -6.04 -18.84 4.17
N ASN A 95 -6.94 -18.68 5.14
CA ASN A 95 -6.57 -18.45 6.53
C ASN A 95 -5.73 -19.59 7.13
N LYS A 96 -6.05 -20.85 6.84
CA LYS A 96 -5.25 -21.99 7.28
C LYS A 96 -3.84 -21.93 6.71
N GLU A 97 -3.70 -21.65 5.42
CA GLU A 97 -2.39 -21.51 4.77
C GLU A 97 -1.58 -20.37 5.38
N VAL A 98 -2.20 -19.21 5.61
CA VAL A 98 -1.58 -18.05 6.27
C VAL A 98 -1.06 -18.42 7.66
N VAL A 99 -1.87 -19.10 8.48
CA VAL A 99 -1.47 -19.57 9.81
C VAL A 99 -0.32 -20.56 9.72
N MET A 100 -0.34 -21.48 8.76
CA MET A 100 0.75 -22.43 8.54
C MET A 100 2.07 -21.72 8.16
N CYS A 101 2.02 -20.72 7.28
CA CYS A 101 3.17 -19.89 6.94
C CYS A 101 3.73 -19.15 8.16
N ALA A 102 2.85 -18.58 8.99
CA ALA A 102 3.25 -17.90 10.22
C ALA A 102 3.90 -18.87 11.23
N ILE A 103 3.31 -20.05 11.46
CA ILE A 103 3.86 -21.08 12.34
C ILE A 103 5.23 -21.55 11.84
N ALA A 104 5.37 -21.81 10.53
CA ALA A 104 6.63 -22.23 9.94
C ALA A 104 7.72 -21.18 10.17
N LEU A 105 7.40 -19.90 9.96
CA LEU A 105 8.34 -18.81 10.21
C LEU A 105 8.72 -18.68 11.68
N ILE A 106 7.74 -18.76 12.60
CA ILE A 106 8.00 -18.77 14.05
C ILE A 106 8.89 -19.95 14.43
N GLY A 107 8.68 -21.13 13.84
CA GLY A 107 9.55 -22.30 14.02
C GLY A 107 10.99 -22.03 13.57
N VAL A 108 11.18 -21.44 12.39
CA VAL A 108 12.51 -21.05 11.89
C VAL A 108 13.19 -20.03 12.81
N LEU A 109 12.44 -19.03 13.30
CA LEU A 109 12.93 -18.05 14.29
C LEU A 109 13.32 -18.72 15.60
N GLY A 110 12.50 -19.64 16.10
CA GLY A 110 12.78 -20.40 17.32
C GLY A 110 14.05 -21.25 17.21
N VAL A 111 14.29 -21.88 16.05
CA VAL A 111 15.54 -22.60 15.78
C VAL A 111 16.74 -21.65 15.75
N GLY A 112 16.63 -20.49 15.10
CA GLY A 112 17.68 -19.48 15.09
C GLY A 112 18.00 -18.95 16.49
N TYR A 113 16.98 -18.72 17.32
CA TYR A 113 17.13 -18.29 18.70
C TYR A 113 17.76 -19.37 19.58
N ALA A 114 17.32 -20.62 19.45
CA ALA A 114 17.93 -21.74 20.16
C ALA A 114 19.41 -21.91 19.76
N ALA A 115 19.76 -21.72 18.48
CA ALA A 115 21.14 -21.74 18.02
C ALA A 115 21.98 -20.60 18.64
N ASP A 116 21.43 -19.39 18.74
CA ASP A 116 22.09 -18.26 19.43
C ASP A 116 22.35 -18.53 20.92
N MET A 117 21.49 -19.33 21.58
CA MET A 117 21.65 -19.71 22.99
C MET A 117 22.62 -20.88 23.20
N LEU A 118 22.58 -21.89 22.31
CA LEU A 118 23.31 -23.14 22.47
C LEU A 118 24.72 -23.10 21.89
N LEU A 119 24.92 -22.37 20.80
CA LEU A 119 26.23 -22.25 20.17
C LEU A 119 26.94 -21.03 20.78
N PRO A 120 28.17 -21.18 21.32
CA PRO A 120 28.90 -20.05 21.82
C PRO A 120 29.02 -19.01 20.69
N PRO A 121 28.81 -17.71 20.97
CA PRO A 121 28.99 -16.68 19.96
C PRO A 121 30.37 -16.91 19.35
N GLY A 122 30.42 -17.16 18.04
CA GLY A 122 31.67 -17.45 17.36
C GLY A 122 32.70 -16.37 17.73
N LYS A 123 33.99 -16.73 17.77
CA LYS A 123 35.10 -15.83 18.16
C LYS A 123 35.11 -14.46 17.44
N VAL A 124 34.32 -14.32 16.37
CA VAL A 124 34.15 -13.10 15.60
C VAL A 124 32.86 -12.38 16.04
N ALA A 125 32.99 -11.40 16.94
CA ALA A 125 31.87 -10.59 17.48
C ALA A 125 31.06 -9.79 16.42
N THR A 126 31.51 -9.79 15.17
CA THR A 126 30.97 -9.01 14.04
C THR A 126 29.95 -9.77 13.19
N ARG A 127 29.80 -11.09 13.36
CA ARG A 127 28.89 -11.91 12.53
C ARG A 127 27.41 -11.69 12.90
N PRO A 128 26.47 -11.89 11.96
CA PRO A 128 25.05 -11.78 12.26
C PRO A 128 24.66 -12.93 13.20
N SER A 129 23.66 -12.70 14.05
CA SER A 129 23.16 -13.76 14.92
C SER A 129 22.49 -14.88 14.09
N TYR A 130 22.45 -16.09 14.63
CA TYR A 130 21.74 -17.21 13.98
C TYR A 130 20.25 -16.90 13.82
N THR A 131 19.64 -16.16 14.76
CA THR A 131 18.28 -15.64 14.60
C THR A 131 18.15 -14.74 13.38
N CYS A 132 19.10 -13.83 13.15
CA CYS A 132 19.09 -12.95 11.98
C CYS A 132 19.19 -13.75 10.68
N ILE A 133 20.09 -14.75 10.62
CA ILE A 133 20.27 -15.62 9.45
C ILE A 133 19.00 -16.45 9.21
N ALA A 134 18.44 -17.05 10.25
CA ALA A 134 17.21 -17.83 10.18
C ALA A 134 16.03 -16.97 9.72
N THR A 135 15.88 -15.75 10.24
CA THR A 135 14.86 -14.78 9.80
C THR A 135 15.02 -14.46 8.32
N LEU A 136 16.24 -14.18 7.88
CA LEU A 136 16.53 -13.86 6.48
C LEU A 136 16.18 -15.04 5.57
N LEU A 137 16.71 -16.24 5.85
CA LEU A 137 16.46 -17.44 5.05
C LEU A 137 14.97 -17.83 5.05
N GLY A 138 14.32 -17.78 6.22
CA GLY A 138 12.89 -18.03 6.37
C GLY A 138 12.07 -17.08 5.52
N SER A 139 12.35 -15.77 5.59
CA SER A 139 11.64 -14.77 4.78
C SER A 139 11.86 -14.97 3.27
N TYR A 140 13.05 -15.32 2.81
CA TYR A 140 13.29 -15.59 1.38
C TYR A 140 12.69 -16.91 0.91
N SER A 141 12.53 -17.91 1.79
CA SER A 141 11.87 -19.17 1.45
C SER A 141 10.38 -18.98 1.11
N ILE A 142 9.72 -18.00 1.75
CA ILE A 142 8.32 -17.65 1.51
C ILE A 142 8.15 -16.61 0.38
N LEU A 143 9.23 -16.00 -0.12
CA LEU A 143 9.15 -15.09 -1.27
C LEU A 143 8.66 -15.81 -2.53
N ILE A 144 9.15 -17.02 -2.80
CA ILE A 144 8.77 -17.80 -4.00
C ILE A 144 7.26 -18.06 -4.05
N PRO A 145 6.61 -18.65 -3.02
CA PRO A 145 5.16 -18.77 -3.03
C PRO A 145 4.45 -17.40 -3.04
N GLY A 146 5.05 -16.36 -2.45
CA GLY A 146 4.54 -14.99 -2.56
C GLY A 146 4.45 -14.48 -4.01
N LEU A 147 5.39 -14.85 -4.87
CA LEU A 147 5.43 -14.43 -6.28
C LEU A 147 4.58 -15.31 -7.21
N VAL A 148 4.50 -16.61 -6.92
CA VAL A 148 3.87 -17.61 -7.79
C VAL A 148 2.38 -17.79 -7.48
N SER A 149 1.99 -17.68 -6.22
CA SER A 149 0.59 -17.87 -5.81
C SER A 149 -0.25 -16.61 -6.07
N ASN A 150 -1.57 -16.77 -6.05
CA ASN A 150 -2.51 -15.67 -6.22
C ASN A 150 -2.33 -14.62 -5.12
N LEU A 151 -2.04 -13.38 -5.52
CA LEU A 151 -1.90 -12.22 -4.65
C LEU A 151 -3.26 -11.57 -4.43
N PHE A 152 -3.97 -11.36 -5.52
CA PHE A 152 -5.22 -10.61 -5.53
C PHE A 152 -6.20 -11.29 -6.46
N GLN A 153 -7.46 -11.34 -6.04
CA GLN A 153 -8.53 -11.90 -6.82
C GLN A 153 -9.74 -11.01 -6.68
N PHE A 154 -10.33 -10.66 -7.82
CA PHE A 154 -11.52 -9.85 -7.86
C PHE A 154 -12.43 -10.30 -9.00
N LEU A 155 -13.67 -9.93 -8.87
CA LEU A 155 -14.70 -10.19 -9.87
C LEU A 155 -15.52 -8.90 -9.95
N LEU A 156 -15.74 -8.40 -11.17
CA LEU A 156 -16.55 -7.21 -11.40
C LEU A 156 -17.81 -7.64 -12.17
N GLY A 157 -18.96 -7.26 -11.65
CA GLY A 157 -20.24 -7.49 -12.28
C GLY A 157 -21.21 -6.35 -12.01
N VAL A 158 -22.26 -6.31 -12.81
CA VAL A 158 -23.34 -5.33 -12.69
C VAL A 158 -24.68 -6.04 -12.65
N HIS A 159 -25.59 -5.52 -11.83
CA HIS A 159 -26.96 -6.00 -11.72
C HIS A 159 -27.85 -5.07 -12.55
N LEU A 160 -28.27 -5.52 -13.72
CA LEU A 160 -29.06 -4.77 -14.68
C LEU A 160 -30.41 -5.47 -14.88
N LEU A 161 -31.51 -4.80 -14.52
CA LEU A 161 -32.87 -5.31 -14.73
C LEU A 161 -33.12 -6.71 -14.14
N GLY A 162 -32.55 -7.01 -12.97
CA GLY A 162 -32.66 -8.32 -12.32
C GLY A 162 -31.68 -9.37 -12.85
N VAL A 163 -30.90 -9.06 -13.88
CA VAL A 163 -29.87 -9.96 -14.42
C VAL A 163 -28.48 -9.52 -13.94
N LYS A 164 -27.73 -10.49 -13.43
CA LYS A 164 -26.35 -10.31 -13.01
C LYS A 164 -25.44 -10.58 -14.20
N VAL A 165 -24.75 -9.55 -14.64
CA VAL A 165 -23.83 -9.59 -15.78
C VAL A 165 -22.41 -9.52 -15.26
N LEU A 166 -21.59 -10.49 -15.64
CA LEU A 166 -20.18 -10.47 -15.32
C LEU A 166 -19.41 -9.64 -16.36
N LEU A 167 -18.64 -8.67 -15.87
CA LEU A 167 -17.81 -7.77 -16.68
C LEU A 167 -16.38 -8.30 -16.82
N THR A 168 -15.84 -8.92 -15.77
CA THR A 168 -14.50 -9.51 -15.83
C THR A 168 -14.47 -10.74 -16.72
N GLU A 169 -13.38 -10.87 -17.47
CA GLU A 169 -13.13 -12.01 -18.34
C GLU A 169 -11.74 -12.59 -18.11
N GLU A 170 -11.65 -13.91 -18.14
CA GLU A 170 -10.39 -14.63 -18.17
C GLU A 170 -10.37 -15.51 -19.41
N ASN A 171 -9.38 -15.30 -20.29
CA ASN A 171 -9.24 -16.03 -21.57
C ASN A 171 -10.49 -15.94 -22.48
N GLY A 172 -11.14 -14.77 -22.51
CA GLY A 172 -12.34 -14.52 -23.32
C GLY A 172 -13.60 -15.22 -22.81
N LYS A 173 -13.58 -15.71 -21.57
CA LYS A 173 -14.74 -16.26 -20.89
C LYS A 173 -15.04 -15.45 -19.63
N PRO A 174 -16.32 -15.22 -19.29
CA PRO A 174 -16.67 -14.56 -18.05
C PRO A 174 -16.15 -15.34 -16.84
N ALA A 175 -15.23 -14.74 -16.07
CA ALA A 175 -14.61 -15.35 -14.90
C ALA A 175 -14.04 -14.30 -13.95
N ALA A 176 -13.68 -14.70 -12.73
CA ALA A 176 -12.95 -13.85 -11.80
C ALA A 176 -11.49 -13.70 -12.24
N ILE A 177 -10.94 -12.49 -12.16
CA ILE A 177 -9.53 -12.25 -12.45
C ILE A 177 -8.71 -12.65 -11.23
N SER A 178 -7.77 -13.58 -11.42
CA SER A 178 -6.86 -14.08 -10.39
C SER A 178 -5.43 -13.73 -10.76
N GLU A 179 -4.82 -12.80 -10.02
CA GLU A 179 -3.50 -12.28 -10.34
C GLU A 179 -2.41 -12.83 -9.41
N SER A 180 -1.42 -13.49 -10.00
CA SER A 180 -0.09 -13.68 -9.40
C SER A 180 0.86 -12.57 -9.86
N SER A 181 2.06 -12.43 -9.29
CA SER A 181 3.01 -11.41 -9.76
C SER A 181 3.37 -11.63 -11.22
N PHE A 182 3.56 -12.89 -11.62
CA PHE A 182 3.87 -13.24 -13.00
C PHE A 182 2.67 -13.02 -13.93
N GLY A 183 1.45 -13.33 -13.46
CA GLY A 183 0.20 -13.03 -14.17
C GLY A 183 0.07 -11.55 -14.48
N LEU A 184 0.23 -10.71 -13.44
CA LEU A 184 0.11 -9.26 -13.59
C LEU A 184 1.18 -8.70 -14.53
N VAL A 185 2.44 -9.15 -14.42
CA VAL A 185 3.51 -8.72 -15.34
C VAL A 185 3.21 -9.15 -16.78
N HIS A 186 2.67 -10.36 -16.98
CA HIS A 186 2.28 -10.82 -18.31
C HIS A 186 1.13 -9.98 -18.88
N LEU A 187 0.11 -9.70 -18.07
CA LEU A 187 -1.02 -8.84 -18.43
C LEU A 187 -0.56 -7.44 -18.82
N LEU A 188 0.32 -6.83 -18.01
CA LEU A 188 0.90 -5.52 -18.28
C LEU A 188 1.72 -5.50 -19.57
N CYS A 189 2.49 -6.55 -19.86
CA CYS A 189 3.23 -6.64 -21.11
C CYS A 189 2.30 -6.77 -22.33
N LYS A 190 1.19 -7.51 -22.17
CA LYS A 190 0.19 -7.74 -23.23
C LYS A 190 -0.60 -6.47 -23.55
N THR A 191 -0.93 -5.68 -22.54
CA THR A 191 -1.71 -4.42 -22.62
C THR A 191 -0.83 -3.19 -22.83
N HIS A 192 0.45 -3.37 -23.19
CA HIS A 192 1.43 -2.30 -23.39
C HIS A 192 1.72 -1.40 -22.16
N GLY A 193 1.31 -1.83 -20.96
CA GLY A 193 1.62 -1.22 -19.67
C GLY A 193 3.07 -1.46 -19.20
N TYR A 194 4.07 -1.21 -20.06
CA TYR A 194 5.47 -1.55 -19.79
C TYR A 194 6.05 -0.88 -18.55
N VAL A 195 5.62 0.35 -18.24
CA VAL A 195 6.10 1.07 -17.04
C VAL A 195 5.67 0.34 -15.78
N GLY A 196 4.39 -0.04 -15.68
CA GLY A 196 3.88 -0.85 -14.57
C GLY A 196 4.62 -2.19 -14.47
N ALA A 197 4.81 -2.89 -15.59
CA ALA A 197 5.52 -4.17 -15.61
C ALA A 197 6.96 -4.04 -15.06
N VAL A 198 7.70 -3.03 -15.50
CA VAL A 198 9.07 -2.77 -15.04
C VAL A 198 9.09 -2.45 -13.55
N LEU A 199 8.16 -1.63 -13.06
CA LEU A 199 8.08 -1.28 -11.64
C LEU A 199 7.78 -2.51 -10.77
N VAL A 200 6.79 -3.32 -11.14
CA VAL A 200 6.44 -4.57 -10.42
C VAL A 200 7.64 -5.53 -10.41
N VAL A 201 8.29 -5.77 -11.55
CA VAL A 201 9.49 -6.64 -11.60
C VAL A 201 10.63 -6.07 -10.77
N LEU A 202 10.84 -4.74 -10.82
CA LEU A 202 11.89 -4.07 -10.07
C LEU A 202 11.71 -4.27 -8.55
N TYR A 203 10.50 -4.04 -8.04
CA TYR A 203 10.22 -4.09 -6.60
C TYR A 203 10.03 -5.53 -6.08
N ALA A 204 9.29 -6.38 -6.80
CA ALA A 204 9.00 -7.73 -6.36
C ALA A 204 10.16 -8.72 -6.55
N MET A 205 11.04 -8.51 -7.54
CA MET A 205 12.08 -9.51 -7.91
C MET A 205 13.50 -8.96 -7.89
N VAL A 206 13.75 -7.81 -8.54
CA VAL A 206 15.12 -7.29 -8.69
C VAL A 206 15.68 -6.80 -7.37
N ILE A 207 14.94 -5.98 -6.62
CA ILE A 207 15.40 -5.44 -5.32
C ILE A 207 15.69 -6.57 -4.31
N PRO A 208 14.80 -7.55 -4.10
CA PRO A 208 15.09 -8.73 -3.27
C PRO A 208 16.35 -9.49 -3.70
N SER A 209 16.57 -9.66 -5.00
CA SER A 209 17.73 -10.37 -5.55
C SER A 209 19.04 -9.60 -5.34
N VAL A 210 19.05 -8.30 -5.67
CA VAL A 210 20.20 -7.41 -5.46
C VAL A 210 20.56 -7.36 -3.98
N LYS A 211 19.55 -7.31 -3.10
CA LYS A 211 19.73 -7.37 -1.65
C LYS A 211 20.45 -8.63 -1.22
N LEU A 212 20.00 -9.81 -1.66
CA LEU A 212 20.60 -11.08 -1.27
C LEU A 212 22.05 -11.18 -1.74
N ILE A 213 22.32 -10.80 -3.00
CA ILE A 213 23.67 -10.79 -3.57
C ILE A 213 24.58 -9.84 -2.78
N ALA A 214 24.11 -8.63 -2.46
CA ALA A 214 24.87 -7.66 -1.71
C ALA A 214 25.18 -8.14 -0.28
N LEU A 215 24.25 -8.83 0.39
CA LEU A 215 24.49 -9.42 1.71
C LEU A 215 25.51 -10.57 1.66
N ILE A 216 25.44 -11.44 0.64
CA ILE A 216 26.43 -12.51 0.45
C ILE A 216 27.83 -11.91 0.24
N LEU A 217 27.96 -10.93 -0.66
CA LEU A 217 29.23 -10.25 -0.90
C LEU A 217 29.75 -9.51 0.34
N ALA A 218 28.85 -8.87 1.09
CA ALA A 218 29.19 -8.20 2.33
C ALA A 218 29.73 -9.19 3.38
N GLU A 219 29.12 -10.37 3.52
CA GLU A 219 29.57 -11.39 4.47
C GLU A 219 30.93 -11.98 4.07
N ILE A 220 31.17 -12.24 2.77
CA ILE A 220 32.46 -12.72 2.26
C ILE A 220 33.59 -11.72 2.57
N TRP A 221 33.30 -10.42 2.52
CA TRP A 221 34.30 -9.36 2.74
C TRP A 221 34.35 -8.81 4.16
N ARG A 222 33.46 -9.25 5.06
CA ARG A 222 33.30 -8.69 6.40
C ARG A 222 34.57 -8.80 7.24
N ASP A 223 35.22 -9.97 7.21
CA ASP A 223 36.40 -10.28 8.03
C ASP A 223 37.70 -10.30 7.19
N SER A 224 37.73 -9.56 6.07
CA SER A 224 38.92 -9.54 5.21
C SER A 224 40.06 -8.72 5.82
N GLU A 225 41.29 -9.22 5.69
CA GLU A 225 42.51 -8.49 6.11
C GLU A 225 42.69 -7.14 5.38
N ASP A 226 42.11 -6.99 4.18
CA ASP A 226 42.15 -5.74 3.42
C ASP A 226 41.07 -4.76 3.93
N PRO A 227 41.44 -3.61 4.52
CA PRO A 227 40.47 -2.63 5.02
C PRO A 227 39.56 -2.07 3.93
N ARG A 228 39.98 -2.08 2.65
CA ARG A 228 39.15 -1.65 1.52
C ARG A 228 37.97 -2.60 1.32
N LYS A 229 38.15 -3.90 1.53
CA LYS A 229 37.09 -4.90 1.42
C LYS A 229 36.09 -4.78 2.56
N VAL A 230 36.56 -4.57 3.79
CA VAL A 230 35.70 -4.29 4.95
C VAL A 230 34.85 -3.02 4.72
N GLN A 231 35.45 -1.96 4.17
CA GLN A 231 34.73 -0.73 3.82
C GLN A 231 33.66 -0.97 2.74
N ARG A 232 33.93 -1.84 1.75
CA ARG A 232 32.93 -2.25 0.75
C ARG A 232 31.80 -3.07 1.39
N SER A 233 32.11 -4.00 2.30
CA SER A 233 31.11 -4.76 3.08
C SER A 233 30.18 -3.82 3.85
N LYS A 234 30.74 -2.84 4.58
CA LYS A 234 29.98 -1.79 5.27
C LYS A 234 29.03 -1.05 4.34
N ARG A 235 29.52 -0.60 3.18
CA ARG A 235 28.69 0.09 2.18
C ARG A 235 27.56 -0.80 1.66
N PHE A 236 27.83 -2.08 1.38
CA PHE A 236 26.78 -3.00 0.95
C PHE A 236 25.71 -3.22 2.00
N ILE A 237 26.08 -3.41 3.27
CA ILE A 237 25.10 -3.55 4.36
C ILE A 237 24.26 -2.27 4.49
N GLN A 238 24.89 -1.09 4.44
CA GLN A 238 24.19 0.20 4.49
C GLN A 238 23.24 0.39 3.31
N VAL A 239 23.66 0.04 2.10
CA VAL A 239 22.80 0.09 0.90
C VAL A 239 21.63 -0.88 1.06
N VAL A 240 21.90 -2.12 1.45
CA VAL A 240 20.87 -3.16 1.68
C VAL A 240 19.85 -2.67 2.69
N GLN A 241 20.30 -2.13 3.82
CA GLN A 241 19.42 -1.51 4.79
C GLN A 241 18.54 -0.48 4.07
N ILE A 242 19.10 0.53 3.39
CA ILE A 242 18.32 1.59 2.74
C ILE A 242 17.28 1.05 1.74
N ILE A 243 17.63 0.05 0.93
CA ILE A 243 16.75 -0.47 -0.12
C ILE A 243 15.76 -1.53 0.36
N SER A 244 15.92 -2.08 1.58
CA SER A 244 15.15 -3.27 1.99
C SER A 244 13.65 -3.06 2.03
N LYS A 245 13.19 -1.91 2.53
CA LYS A 245 11.76 -1.59 2.56
C LYS A 245 11.17 -1.33 1.17
N TRP A 246 12.00 -1.09 0.15
CA TRP A 246 11.53 -0.84 -1.21
C TRP A 246 11.04 -2.10 -1.92
N ALA A 247 11.10 -3.28 -1.30
CA ALA A 247 10.38 -4.44 -1.82
C ALA A 247 8.85 -4.39 -1.57
N CYS A 248 8.36 -3.47 -0.72
CA CYS A 248 6.96 -3.42 -0.30
C CYS A 248 5.98 -2.50 -1.09
N PRO A 249 6.34 -1.68 -2.12
CA PRO A 249 5.36 -0.85 -2.83
C PRO A 249 4.16 -1.64 -3.35
N ASP A 250 4.40 -2.80 -3.96
CA ASP A 250 3.38 -3.66 -4.57
C ASP A 250 2.35 -4.14 -3.53
N MET A 251 2.79 -4.38 -2.30
CA MET A 251 1.88 -4.77 -1.22
C MET A 251 0.89 -3.65 -0.90
N PHE A 252 1.34 -2.38 -0.86
CA PHE A 252 0.43 -1.24 -0.67
C PHE A 252 -0.50 -1.04 -1.86
N ALA A 253 -0.03 -1.29 -3.09
CA ALA A 253 -0.86 -1.30 -4.28
C ALA A 253 -2.04 -2.27 -4.14
N TYR A 254 -1.78 -3.53 -3.75
CA TYR A 254 -2.83 -4.53 -3.55
C TYR A 254 -3.79 -4.20 -2.39
N ILE A 255 -3.29 -3.64 -1.28
CA ILE A 255 -4.14 -3.20 -0.17
C ILE A 255 -5.15 -2.14 -0.63
N LEU A 256 -4.69 -1.18 -1.45
CA LEU A 256 -5.54 -0.12 -1.97
C LEU A 256 -6.52 -0.63 -3.04
N LEU A 257 -6.09 -1.56 -3.90
CA LEU A 257 -6.99 -2.24 -4.83
C LEU A 257 -8.10 -2.99 -4.09
N LEU A 258 -7.76 -3.73 -3.04
CA LEU A 258 -8.76 -4.42 -2.22
C LEU A 258 -9.80 -3.45 -1.69
N TYR A 259 -9.36 -2.33 -1.11
CA TYR A 259 -10.27 -1.30 -0.63
C TYR A 259 -11.15 -0.76 -1.76
N LEU A 260 -10.57 -0.42 -2.91
CA LEU A 260 -11.30 0.11 -4.06
C LEU A 260 -12.43 -0.82 -4.50
N PHE A 261 -12.11 -2.08 -4.82
CA PHE A 261 -13.10 -3.03 -5.30
C PHE A 261 -14.18 -3.34 -4.25
N ARG A 262 -13.80 -3.53 -2.97
CA ARG A 262 -14.81 -3.74 -1.92
C ARG A 262 -15.66 -2.51 -1.64
N HIS A 263 -15.12 -1.32 -1.83
CA HIS A 263 -15.90 -0.10 -1.70
C HIS A 263 -16.95 0.02 -2.81
N LEU A 264 -16.59 -0.37 -4.04
CA LEU A 264 -17.52 -0.44 -5.17
C LEU A 264 -18.68 -1.42 -4.91
N ASP A 265 -18.40 -2.58 -4.29
CA ASP A 265 -19.43 -3.59 -3.99
C ASP A 265 -20.52 -3.09 -3.02
N GLY A 266 -20.17 -2.12 -2.17
CA GLY A 266 -21.05 -1.55 -1.15
C GLY A 266 -21.90 -0.37 -1.64
N GLN A 267 -21.56 0.25 -2.77
CA GLN A 267 -22.26 1.44 -3.26
C GLN A 267 -23.39 1.08 -4.22
N GLY A 268 -24.62 1.43 -3.83
CA GLY A 268 -25.80 1.41 -4.73
C GLY A 268 -26.35 0.03 -5.12
N GLY A 269 -25.66 -1.07 -4.81
CA GLY A 269 -26.11 -2.45 -5.08
C GLY A 269 -26.16 -2.84 -6.56
N ILE A 270 -25.93 -1.89 -7.47
CA ILE A 270 -25.87 -2.09 -8.92
C ILE A 270 -24.54 -2.74 -9.30
N VAL A 271 -23.43 -2.24 -8.77
CA VAL A 271 -22.10 -2.81 -9.03
C VAL A 271 -21.78 -3.82 -7.95
N LYS A 272 -21.36 -5.01 -8.37
CA LYS A 272 -20.88 -6.07 -7.49
C LYS A 272 -19.43 -6.35 -7.79
N ALA A 273 -18.59 -6.17 -6.78
CA ALA A 273 -17.14 -6.16 -6.93
C ALA A 273 -16.47 -6.97 -5.81
N PRO A 274 -16.85 -8.24 -5.57
CA PRO A 274 -16.21 -9.03 -4.53
C PRO A 274 -14.72 -9.17 -4.86
N ALA A 275 -13.89 -8.82 -3.88
CA ALA A 275 -12.45 -8.90 -3.98
C ALA A 275 -11.85 -9.44 -2.68
N ARG A 276 -10.71 -10.13 -2.81
CA ARG A 276 -9.97 -10.68 -1.68
C ARG A 276 -8.48 -10.77 -1.98
N LEU A 277 -7.70 -10.79 -0.91
CA LEU A 277 -6.26 -11.05 -0.97
C LEU A 277 -6.01 -12.55 -0.82
N GLY A 278 -5.17 -13.11 -1.68
CA GLY A 278 -4.81 -14.52 -1.69
C GLY A 278 -3.62 -14.87 -0.79
N ILE A 279 -3.21 -16.14 -0.80
CA ILE A 279 -2.04 -16.61 -0.03
C ILE A 279 -0.73 -15.97 -0.49
N GLY A 280 -0.60 -15.64 -1.78
CA GLY A 280 0.57 -14.95 -2.32
C GLY A 280 0.80 -13.61 -1.60
N PHE A 281 -0.28 -12.87 -1.31
CA PHE A 281 -0.19 -11.59 -0.61
C PHE A 281 0.36 -11.75 0.80
N ALA A 282 -0.10 -12.76 1.54
CA ALA A 282 0.38 -13.03 2.89
C ALA A 282 1.87 -13.38 2.90
N CYS A 283 2.26 -14.34 2.05
CA CYS A 283 3.65 -14.77 1.90
C CYS A 283 4.56 -13.59 1.52
N PHE A 284 4.14 -12.76 0.57
CA PHE A 284 4.88 -11.58 0.14
C PHE A 284 4.96 -10.51 1.22
N SER A 285 3.87 -10.25 1.95
CA SER A 285 3.83 -9.29 3.08
C SER A 285 4.75 -9.73 4.22
N ILE A 286 4.68 -11.00 4.62
CA ILE A 286 5.55 -11.57 5.65
C ILE A 286 7.01 -11.50 5.19
N PHE A 287 7.31 -11.84 3.93
CA PHE A 287 8.65 -11.64 3.37
C PHE A 287 9.11 -10.19 3.54
N CYS A 288 8.32 -9.23 3.07
CA CYS A 288 8.64 -7.80 3.08
C CYS A 288 8.98 -7.30 4.49
N VAL A 289 8.16 -7.64 5.47
CA VAL A 289 8.33 -7.24 6.87
C VAL A 289 9.58 -7.89 7.47
N PHE A 290 9.68 -9.22 7.47
CA PHE A 290 10.78 -9.94 8.12
C PHE A 290 12.12 -9.76 7.41
N SER A 291 12.12 -9.61 6.09
CA SER A 291 13.31 -9.25 5.31
C SER A 291 13.82 -7.86 5.71
N THR A 292 12.93 -6.88 5.95
CA THR A 292 13.31 -5.53 6.42
C THR A 292 13.85 -5.57 7.85
N PHE A 293 13.18 -6.29 8.75
CA PHE A 293 13.65 -6.44 10.13
C PHE A 293 14.99 -7.17 10.23
N SER A 294 15.19 -8.26 9.48
CA SER A 294 16.47 -8.99 9.50
C SER A 294 17.63 -8.10 9.08
N THR A 295 17.45 -7.21 8.09
CA THR A 295 18.53 -6.30 7.67
C THR A 295 18.93 -5.26 8.71
N LEU A 296 18.00 -4.88 9.60
CA LEU A 296 18.31 -4.02 10.74
C LEU A 296 19.10 -4.75 11.83
N MET A 297 18.90 -6.06 11.96
CA MET A 297 19.65 -6.89 12.92
C MET A 297 21.10 -7.13 12.48
N ILE A 298 21.43 -6.91 11.20
CA ILE A 298 22.79 -7.04 10.68
C ILE A 298 23.64 -5.87 11.17
N LYS A 299 24.61 -6.17 12.04
CA LYS A 299 25.58 -5.18 12.52
C LYS A 299 26.47 -4.69 11.39
N VAL A 300 26.58 -3.38 11.24
CA VAL A 300 27.52 -2.76 10.31
C VAL A 300 28.94 -2.88 10.90
N PRO A 301 29.95 -3.36 10.15
CA PRO A 301 31.32 -3.42 10.64
C PRO A 301 31.83 -2.05 11.08
N GLU A 302 32.44 -1.99 12.28
CA GLU A 302 33.11 -0.78 12.75
C GLU A 302 34.37 -0.57 11.91
N THR A 303 34.46 0.58 11.24
CA THR A 303 35.68 0.98 10.55
C THR A 303 36.32 2.05 11.41
N SER A 304 37.61 1.91 11.69
CA SER A 304 38.43 2.90 12.39
C SER A 304 38.66 4.18 11.56
N GLU A 305 37.71 4.53 10.67
CA GLU A 305 37.74 5.79 9.95
C GLU A 305 37.80 6.90 11.00
N SER A 306 38.98 7.52 11.08
CA SER A 306 39.16 8.78 11.79
C SER A 306 38.09 9.70 11.23
N MET A 307 37.17 10.13 12.09
CA MET A 307 36.18 11.15 11.73
C MET A 307 36.99 12.29 11.11
N SER A 308 36.86 12.50 9.80
CA SER A 308 37.56 13.61 9.18
C SER A 308 37.06 14.86 9.89
N ASP A 309 37.99 15.60 10.49
CA ASP A 309 37.74 16.66 11.47
C ASP A 309 36.91 17.85 10.93
N ASP A 310 36.60 17.83 9.64
CA ASP A 310 35.78 18.78 8.90
C ASP A 310 34.32 18.31 8.79
N ALA A 311 33.69 17.99 9.92
CA ALA A 311 32.24 17.90 9.96
C ALA A 311 31.67 19.31 9.66
N ALA A 312 31.24 19.52 8.42
CA ALA A 312 30.61 20.77 8.00
C ALA A 312 29.45 21.11 8.96
N ARG A 313 29.37 22.39 9.36
CA ARG A 313 28.29 22.85 10.25
C ARG A 313 26.93 22.52 9.61
N PRO A 314 26.04 21.78 10.29
CA PRO A 314 24.71 21.46 9.78
C PRO A 314 23.94 22.73 9.43
N VAL A 315 23.09 22.67 8.41
CA VAL A 315 22.35 23.85 7.90
C VAL A 315 21.53 24.50 9.02
N LEU A 316 20.87 23.68 9.84
CA LEU A 316 20.02 24.15 10.93
C LEU A 316 20.85 24.89 12.01
N VAL A 317 22.01 24.34 12.39
CA VAL A 317 22.95 25.00 13.32
C VAL A 317 23.52 26.29 12.73
N ARG A 318 23.78 26.32 11.42
CA ARG A 318 24.31 27.51 10.73
C ARG A 318 23.31 28.66 10.72
N TRP A 319 22.02 28.37 10.56
CA TRP A 319 20.99 29.41 10.40
C TRP A 319 20.37 29.83 11.73
N PHE A 320 20.09 28.88 12.62
CA PHE A 320 19.36 29.14 13.86
C PHE A 320 20.26 29.16 15.10
N GLY A 321 21.51 28.69 15.00
CA GLY A 321 22.39 28.47 16.15
C GLY A 321 21.98 27.22 16.93
N THR A 322 22.79 26.83 17.92
CA THR A 322 22.53 25.64 18.74
C THR A 322 21.37 25.84 19.72
N GLU A 323 21.16 27.07 20.21
CA GLU A 323 20.13 27.37 21.21
C GLU A 323 18.70 27.20 20.66
N ASN A 324 18.52 27.37 19.34
CA ASN A 324 17.22 27.35 18.68
C ASN A 324 16.92 26.03 17.94
N ILE A 325 17.77 25.00 18.09
CA ILE A 325 17.56 23.68 17.44
C ILE A 325 16.18 23.11 17.81
N LEU A 326 15.83 23.17 19.11
CA LEU A 326 14.54 22.67 19.58
C LEU A 326 13.36 23.38 18.91
N LEU A 327 13.42 24.71 18.80
CA LEU A 327 12.33 25.50 18.21
C LEU A 327 12.17 25.18 16.72
N ALA A 328 13.28 25.08 15.98
CA ALA A 328 13.26 24.73 14.57
C ALA A 328 12.73 23.30 14.34
N THR A 329 13.18 22.33 15.15
CA THR A 329 12.69 20.95 15.10
C THR A 329 11.19 20.88 15.44
N ALA A 330 10.73 21.60 16.47
CA ALA A 330 9.32 21.68 16.81
C ALA A 330 8.48 22.27 15.67
N ALA A 331 8.95 23.34 15.01
CA ALA A 331 8.29 23.91 13.85
C ALA A 331 8.20 22.92 12.68
N LEU A 332 9.28 22.19 12.37
CA LEU A 332 9.27 21.15 11.35
C LEU A 332 8.30 20.01 11.67
N ILE A 333 8.15 19.65 12.95
CA ILE A 333 7.19 18.63 13.38
C ILE A 333 5.75 19.11 13.23
N VAL A 334 5.44 20.35 13.61
CA VAL A 334 4.11 20.93 13.38
C VAL A 334 3.78 20.95 11.89
N THR A 335 4.74 21.36 11.05
CA THR A 335 4.59 21.31 9.58
C THR A 335 4.34 19.89 9.10
N PHE A 336 5.14 18.91 9.54
CA PHE A 336 4.96 17.50 9.20
C PHE A 336 3.57 17.00 9.61
N LEU A 337 3.14 17.20 10.86
CA LEU A 337 1.85 16.72 11.36
C LEU A 337 0.68 17.35 10.62
N THR A 338 0.80 18.62 10.24
CA THR A 338 -0.22 19.32 9.44
C THR A 338 -0.31 18.72 8.04
N LEU A 339 0.82 18.60 7.34
CA LEU A 339 0.87 18.00 6.00
C LEU A 339 0.41 16.54 6.03
N PHE A 340 0.90 15.76 6.99
CA PHE A 340 0.52 14.36 7.16
C PHE A 340 -0.99 14.22 7.41
N GLY A 341 -1.54 14.99 8.35
CA GLY A 341 -2.98 15.00 8.66
C GLY A 341 -3.84 15.38 7.46
N LEU A 342 -3.43 16.40 6.70
CA LEU A 342 -4.10 16.77 5.45
C LEU A 342 -3.98 15.68 4.39
N GLY A 343 -2.80 15.08 4.23
CA GLY A 343 -2.54 14.05 3.24
C GLY A 343 -3.31 12.75 3.48
N VAL A 344 -3.49 12.32 4.73
CA VAL A 344 -4.25 11.09 5.04
C VAL A 344 -5.77 11.28 4.96
N THR A 345 -6.25 12.53 5.07
CA THR A 345 -7.68 12.88 5.00
C THR A 345 -8.12 13.33 3.61
N THR A 346 -7.21 13.80 2.77
CA THR A 346 -7.46 14.16 1.37
C THR A 346 -7.39 12.90 0.49
N PRO A 347 -8.20 12.80 -0.58
CA PRO A 347 -8.07 11.71 -1.54
C PRO A 347 -6.64 11.60 -2.10
N VAL A 348 -6.08 10.39 -2.08
CA VAL A 348 -4.72 10.08 -2.58
C VAL A 348 -4.75 9.37 -3.92
N MET A 349 -5.84 8.64 -4.18
CA MET A 349 -6.07 7.87 -5.38
C MET A 349 -7.57 7.86 -5.68
N VAL A 350 -7.92 7.66 -6.93
CA VAL A 350 -9.30 7.58 -7.40
C VAL A 350 -9.41 6.50 -8.46
N LEU A 351 -10.55 5.81 -8.46
CA LEU A 351 -10.94 4.89 -9.51
C LEU A 351 -12.13 5.51 -10.26
N TYR A 352 -12.01 5.61 -11.57
CA TYR A 352 -13.07 6.02 -12.47
C TYR A 352 -13.39 4.85 -13.42
N LEU A 353 -14.65 4.73 -13.81
CA LEU A 353 -15.07 3.79 -14.85
C LEU A 353 -15.52 4.59 -16.06
N ASP A 354 -14.85 4.40 -17.19
CA ASP A 354 -15.24 5.05 -18.45
C ASP A 354 -16.31 4.22 -19.14
N SER A 355 -17.53 4.73 -19.18
CA SER A 355 -18.67 4.05 -19.78
C SER A 355 -18.46 3.77 -21.28
N ASN A 356 -17.71 4.62 -21.99
CA ASN A 356 -17.43 4.46 -23.41
C ASN A 356 -16.51 3.28 -23.69
N LEU A 357 -15.67 2.90 -22.73
CA LEU A 357 -14.78 1.75 -22.81
C LEU A 357 -15.48 0.44 -22.44
N LEU A 358 -16.66 0.50 -21.80
CA LEU A 358 -17.49 -0.67 -21.54
C LEU A 358 -18.31 -1.10 -22.77
N ILE A 359 -18.49 -0.22 -23.76
CA ILE A 359 -19.30 -0.44 -24.96
C ILE A 359 -18.42 -0.86 -26.15
N GLN A 360 -18.91 -1.76 -27.00
CA GLN A 360 -18.24 -2.17 -28.24
C GLN A 360 -17.93 -0.96 -29.16
N PRO A 361 -16.81 -0.98 -29.89
CA PRO A 361 -15.94 -2.14 -30.15
C PRO A 361 -14.89 -2.43 -29.07
N ASN A 362 -14.68 -1.52 -28.12
CA ASN A 362 -13.60 -1.66 -27.14
C ASN A 362 -14.02 -2.53 -25.95
N GLY A 363 -15.27 -2.39 -25.53
CA GLY A 363 -15.80 -3.07 -24.37
C GLY A 363 -16.67 -4.28 -24.66
N PRO A 364 -17.05 -5.01 -23.60
CA PRO A 364 -17.86 -6.21 -23.70
C PRO A 364 -19.33 -5.98 -24.05
N LEU A 365 -19.87 -4.78 -23.81
CA LEU A 365 -21.31 -4.51 -23.89
C LEU A 365 -21.74 -4.06 -25.28
N ASP A 366 -22.92 -4.53 -25.71
CA ASP A 366 -23.54 -4.11 -26.98
C ASP A 366 -23.91 -2.61 -26.92
N PRO A 367 -23.71 -1.83 -28.02
CA PRO A 367 -24.08 -0.42 -28.08
C PRO A 367 -25.54 -0.10 -27.73
N SER A 368 -26.44 -1.08 -27.91
CA SER A 368 -27.85 -0.96 -27.48
C SER A 368 -28.03 -0.74 -25.97
N MET A 369 -27.02 -1.07 -25.16
CA MET A 369 -27.03 -0.87 -23.70
C MET A 369 -26.63 0.55 -23.27
N GLN A 370 -26.11 1.39 -24.18
CA GLN A 370 -25.65 2.74 -23.86
C GLN A 370 -26.73 3.60 -23.17
N PRO A 371 -27.98 3.68 -23.65
CA PRO A 371 -29.01 4.50 -23.00
C PRO A 371 -29.30 4.03 -21.57
N LEU A 372 -29.14 2.73 -21.30
CA LEU A 372 -29.33 2.18 -19.96
C LEU A 372 -28.18 2.58 -19.04
N ILE A 373 -26.94 2.49 -19.51
CA ILE A 373 -25.73 2.92 -18.78
C ILE A 373 -25.83 4.41 -18.43
N ASP A 374 -26.20 5.24 -19.42
CA ASP A 374 -26.38 6.68 -19.25
C ASP A 374 -27.51 6.98 -18.26
N SER A 375 -28.62 6.23 -18.31
CA SER A 375 -29.76 6.42 -17.38
C SER A 375 -29.45 6.05 -15.93
N LEU A 376 -28.54 5.09 -15.73
CA LEU A 376 -28.14 4.61 -14.40
C LEU A 376 -27.06 5.48 -13.76
N HIS A 377 -26.48 6.44 -14.49
CA HIS A 377 -25.37 7.26 -14.03
C HIS A 377 -24.26 6.41 -13.40
N ILE A 378 -23.90 5.30 -14.05
CA ILE A 378 -22.91 4.32 -13.53
C ILE A 378 -21.58 5.01 -13.22
N GLU A 379 -21.19 6.01 -14.02
CA GLU A 379 -19.98 6.80 -13.78
C GLU A 379 -19.99 7.44 -12.39
N ASP A 380 -21.08 8.09 -11.99
CA ASP A 380 -21.19 8.75 -10.68
C ASP A 380 -21.19 7.73 -9.53
N LEU A 381 -21.67 6.51 -9.78
CA LEU A 381 -21.71 5.43 -8.78
C LEU A 381 -20.36 4.71 -8.62
N VAL A 382 -19.49 4.76 -9.62
CA VAL A 382 -18.21 4.04 -9.62
C VAL A 382 -17.02 4.96 -9.29
N ASN A 383 -17.21 6.27 -9.35
CA ASN A 383 -16.21 7.25 -8.98
C ASN A 383 -15.91 7.19 -7.47
N SER A 384 -14.90 6.40 -7.13
CA SER A 384 -14.52 6.11 -5.76
C SER A 384 -13.21 6.82 -5.41
N GLU A 385 -13.34 7.88 -4.62
CA GLU A 385 -12.19 8.57 -4.04
C GLU A 385 -11.67 7.85 -2.80
N VAL A 386 -10.37 7.56 -2.79
CA VAL A 386 -9.70 6.86 -1.71
C VAL A 386 -8.92 7.83 -0.85
N THR A 387 -9.30 7.96 0.42
CA THR A 387 -8.45 8.57 1.46
C THR A 387 -7.79 7.45 2.27
N VAL A 388 -6.58 7.67 2.77
CA VAL A 388 -5.85 6.66 3.58
C VAL A 388 -6.64 6.30 4.84
N LEU A 389 -7.27 7.29 5.47
CA LEU A 389 -8.04 7.08 6.69
C LEU A 389 -9.32 6.26 6.45
N LYS A 390 -10.07 6.55 5.38
CA LYS A 390 -11.26 5.74 5.00
C LYS A 390 -10.85 4.32 4.64
N ALA A 391 -9.78 4.15 3.86
CA ALA A 391 -9.26 2.83 3.50
C ALA A 391 -8.90 2.00 4.74
N THR A 392 -8.18 2.61 5.69
CA THR A 392 -7.80 1.96 6.94
C THR A 392 -9.02 1.59 7.78
N GLY A 393 -9.99 2.49 7.93
CA GLY A 393 -11.21 2.23 8.69
C GLY A 393 -12.06 1.11 8.09
N ALA A 394 -12.17 1.08 6.76
CA ALA A 394 -12.88 0.02 6.05
C ALA A 394 -12.17 -1.34 6.20
N LEU A 395 -10.85 -1.38 6.02
CA LEU A 395 -10.07 -2.60 6.23
C LEU A 395 -10.17 -3.12 7.67
N ALA A 396 -10.20 -2.22 8.67
CA ALA A 396 -10.43 -2.60 10.06
C ALA A 396 -11.81 -3.22 10.28
N ASN A 397 -12.84 -2.72 9.60
CA ASN A 397 -14.17 -3.33 9.63
C ASN A 397 -14.18 -4.69 8.90
N TYR A 398 -13.41 -4.84 7.83
CA TYR A 398 -13.31 -6.12 7.11
C TYR A 398 -12.64 -7.22 7.93
N ILE A 399 -11.79 -6.91 8.91
CA ILE A 399 -11.28 -7.92 9.85
C ILE A 399 -12.42 -8.69 10.54
N ALA A 400 -13.59 -8.06 10.75
CA ALA A 400 -14.76 -8.73 11.32
C ALA A 400 -15.35 -9.84 10.42
N SER A 401 -15.05 -9.85 9.11
CA SER A 401 -15.42 -10.95 8.20
C SER A 401 -14.56 -12.21 8.42
N GLY A 402 -13.48 -12.10 9.19
CA GLY A 402 -12.59 -13.21 9.53
C GLY A 402 -11.45 -13.43 8.54
N GLU A 403 -11.15 -12.49 7.65
CA GLU A 403 -10.04 -12.58 6.70
C GLU A 403 -8.70 -12.17 7.35
N LEU A 404 -7.75 -13.11 7.49
CA LEU A 404 -6.47 -12.83 8.13
C LEU A 404 -5.59 -11.87 7.31
N ASN A 405 -5.74 -11.85 5.99
CA ASN A 405 -5.01 -10.92 5.12
C ASN A 405 -5.37 -9.46 5.38
N ASP A 406 -6.58 -9.18 5.82
CA ASP A 406 -7.01 -7.83 6.19
C ASP A 406 -6.30 -7.34 7.45
N ILE A 407 -5.90 -8.24 8.36
CA ILE A 407 -5.06 -7.89 9.51
C ILE A 407 -3.70 -7.38 9.05
N PHE A 408 -3.07 -8.06 8.10
CA PHE A 408 -1.80 -7.60 7.53
C PHE A 408 -1.99 -6.23 6.86
N ALA A 409 -3.04 -6.07 6.05
CA ALA A 409 -3.34 -4.79 5.40
C ALA A 409 -3.49 -3.63 6.39
N VAL A 410 -4.26 -3.85 7.47
CA VAL A 410 -4.45 -2.86 8.54
C VAL A 410 -3.14 -2.57 9.27
N VAL A 411 -2.36 -3.59 9.63
CA VAL A 411 -1.07 -3.40 10.30
C VAL A 411 -0.11 -2.58 9.41
N MET A 412 -0.06 -2.88 8.11
CA MET A 412 0.81 -2.16 7.18
C MET A 412 0.42 -0.68 7.06
N LEU A 413 -0.86 -0.35 6.94
CA LEU A 413 -1.30 1.04 6.90
C LEU A 413 -1.20 1.75 8.27
N THR A 414 -1.74 1.16 9.33
CA THR A 414 -1.81 1.79 10.65
C THR A 414 -0.44 1.92 11.31
N VAL A 415 0.35 0.86 11.31
CA VAL A 415 1.63 0.84 12.03
C VAL A 415 2.71 1.45 11.15
N PHE A 416 2.97 0.87 9.98
CA PHE A 416 4.16 1.23 9.19
C PHE A 416 4.02 2.55 8.42
N VAL A 417 2.82 2.87 7.93
CA VAL A 417 2.59 4.12 7.17
C VAL A 417 2.19 5.28 8.09
N MET A 418 1.39 5.04 9.13
CA MET A 418 0.88 6.12 9.99
C MET A 418 1.63 6.27 11.31
N ALA A 419 1.63 5.25 12.17
CA ALA A 419 2.13 5.39 13.54
C ALA A 419 3.66 5.57 13.62
N LEU A 420 4.44 4.75 12.90
CA LEU A 420 5.90 4.81 12.96
C LEU A 420 6.51 6.15 12.53
N PRO A 421 6.11 6.80 11.40
CA PRO A 421 6.64 8.12 11.07
C PRO A 421 6.29 9.18 12.12
N ILE A 422 5.09 9.14 12.70
CA ILE A 422 4.68 10.04 13.79
C ILE A 422 5.56 9.83 15.03
N ILE A 423 5.69 8.58 15.51
CA ILE A 423 6.53 8.23 16.67
C ILE A 423 7.98 8.66 16.42
N ASN A 424 8.48 8.46 15.19
CA ASN A 424 9.82 8.88 14.82
C ASN A 424 10.02 10.40 14.97
N MET A 425 9.05 11.21 14.54
CA MET A 425 9.09 12.66 14.70
C MET A 425 9.12 13.08 16.18
N PHE A 426 8.39 12.38 17.05
CA PHE A 426 8.48 12.62 18.50
C PHE A 426 9.84 12.20 19.10
N CYS A 427 10.44 11.10 18.64
CA CYS A 427 11.80 10.74 19.05
C CYS A 427 12.83 11.80 18.65
N LEU A 428 12.71 12.38 17.44
CA LEU A 428 13.57 13.48 16.99
C LEU A 428 13.41 14.73 17.86
N LEU A 429 12.18 15.05 18.27
CA LEU A 429 11.92 16.17 19.19
C LEU A 429 12.57 15.95 20.55
N ALA A 430 12.41 14.74 21.11
CA ALA A 430 13.00 14.38 22.39
C ALA A 430 14.54 14.45 22.33
N GLY A 431 15.16 13.96 21.25
CA GLY A 431 16.59 14.12 21.02
C GLY A 431 17.01 15.59 20.92
N ALA A 432 16.27 16.41 20.18
CA ALA A 432 16.52 17.85 20.08
C ALA A 432 16.34 18.59 21.42
N TRP A 433 15.41 18.15 22.26
CA TRP A 433 15.21 18.69 23.60
C TRP A 433 16.42 18.44 24.50
N GLN A 434 16.96 17.21 24.50
CA GLN A 434 18.14 16.87 25.31
C GLN A 434 19.39 17.65 24.88
N MET A 435 19.50 17.98 23.58
CA MET A 435 20.60 18.79 23.05
C MET A 435 20.51 20.29 23.37
N ARG A 436 19.38 20.80 23.90
CA ARG A 436 19.19 22.24 24.18
C ARG A 436 19.91 22.71 25.45
N SER A 437 20.20 21.82 26.38
CA SER A 437 20.80 22.18 27.67
C SER A 437 22.16 22.87 27.49
N LYS A 438 22.53 23.77 28.43
CA LYS A 438 23.87 24.37 28.47
C LYS A 438 24.96 23.29 28.59
N GLU A 439 24.60 22.21 29.26
CA GLU A 439 25.36 20.95 29.35
C GLU A 439 24.48 19.89 28.67
N PRO A 440 24.61 19.69 27.35
CA PRO A 440 23.79 18.75 26.61
C PRO A 440 24.06 17.32 27.10
N ASP A 441 23.00 16.59 27.45
CA ASP A 441 23.10 15.17 27.76
C ASP A 441 23.18 14.39 26.44
N THR A 442 24.40 14.24 25.93
CA THR A 442 24.67 13.58 24.65
C THR A 442 24.31 12.10 24.69
N GLU A 443 24.40 11.44 25.85
CA GLU A 443 24.03 10.04 26.01
C GLU A 443 22.50 9.86 25.92
N ALA A 444 21.73 10.67 26.64
CA ALA A 444 20.27 10.63 26.55
C ALA A 444 19.79 11.00 25.14
N ALA A 445 20.36 12.04 24.53
CA ALA A 445 20.05 12.42 23.16
C ALA A 445 20.31 11.26 22.18
N TRP A 446 21.44 10.56 22.34
CA TRP A 446 21.79 9.41 21.50
C TRP A 446 20.78 8.28 21.58
N GLN A 447 20.21 8.00 22.75
CA GLN A 447 19.21 6.94 22.90
C GLN A 447 17.97 7.23 22.03
N TYR A 448 17.43 8.45 22.08
CA TYR A 448 16.29 8.85 21.25
C TYR A 448 16.63 8.83 19.76
N LEU A 449 17.83 9.30 19.39
CA LEU A 449 18.29 9.31 18.01
C LEU A 449 18.55 7.91 17.46
N ARG A 450 19.02 6.99 18.30
CA ARG A 450 19.16 5.58 17.92
C ARG A 450 17.79 4.94 17.65
N HIS A 451 16.78 5.21 18.48
CA HIS A 451 15.41 4.78 18.21
C HIS A 451 14.87 5.41 16.92
N SER A 452 15.13 6.70 16.71
CA SER A 452 14.74 7.40 15.49
C SER A 452 15.33 6.78 14.22
N GLN A 453 16.61 6.37 14.24
CA GLN A 453 17.23 5.68 13.11
C GLN A 453 16.52 4.37 12.76
N TRP A 454 16.18 3.57 13.77
CA TRP A 454 15.42 2.34 13.59
C TRP A 454 14.02 2.62 13.07
N LEU A 455 13.31 3.58 13.67
CA LEU A 455 11.96 3.95 13.27
C LEU A 455 11.91 4.51 11.85
N LYS A 456 12.89 5.35 11.45
CA LYS A 456 12.97 5.88 10.07
C LYS A 456 13.14 4.76 9.05
N HIS A 457 13.89 3.74 9.43
CA HIS A 457 14.13 2.58 8.58
C HIS A 457 12.88 1.75 8.33
N ILE A 458 12.06 1.60 9.36
CA ILE A 458 10.87 0.76 9.34
C ILE A 458 9.65 1.56 8.85
N SER A 459 9.64 2.88 9.01
CA SER A 459 8.62 3.78 8.48
C SER A 459 8.50 3.64 6.96
N MET A 460 7.29 3.35 6.47
CA MET A 460 7.01 3.02 5.07
C MET A 460 6.12 4.06 4.36
N LEU A 461 6.05 5.31 4.86
CA LEU A 461 5.27 6.36 4.20
C LEU A 461 5.76 6.62 2.76
N ASP A 462 7.07 6.67 2.53
CA ASP A 462 7.66 6.76 1.19
C ASP A 462 7.31 5.57 0.29
N VAL A 463 7.42 4.35 0.84
CA VAL A 463 7.10 3.11 0.12
C VAL A 463 5.61 3.03 -0.22
N PHE A 464 4.73 3.54 0.64
CA PHE A 464 3.29 3.67 0.39
C PHE A 464 2.98 4.67 -0.73
N VAL A 465 3.60 5.85 -0.71
CA VAL A 465 3.50 6.83 -1.81
C VAL A 465 3.93 6.19 -3.13
N MET A 466 5.03 5.44 -3.12
CA MET A 466 5.47 4.70 -4.30
C MET A 466 4.47 3.61 -4.71
N GLY A 467 3.87 2.90 -3.75
CA GLY A 467 2.83 1.91 -4.02
C GLY A 467 1.63 2.48 -4.78
N ILE A 468 1.20 3.71 -4.46
CA ILE A 468 0.15 4.42 -5.21
C ILE A 468 0.59 4.73 -6.65
N ILE A 469 1.84 5.12 -6.86
CA ILE A 469 2.39 5.36 -8.20
C ILE A 469 2.45 4.04 -8.99
N VAL A 470 2.92 2.96 -8.36
CA VAL A 470 2.99 1.62 -8.98
C VAL A 470 1.59 1.16 -9.39
N ILE A 471 0.59 1.28 -8.52
CA ILE A 471 -0.76 0.83 -8.89
C ILE A 471 -1.38 1.70 -9.97
N THR A 472 -1.15 3.01 -9.95
CA THR A 472 -1.68 3.88 -11.03
C THR A 472 -1.03 3.51 -12.37
N ALA A 473 0.28 3.25 -12.37
CA ALA A 473 1.01 2.83 -13.57
C ALA A 473 0.62 1.42 -14.04
N ALA A 474 0.36 0.50 -13.12
CA ALA A 474 -0.12 -0.85 -13.44
C ALA A 474 -1.61 -0.85 -13.84
N GLY A 475 -2.38 0.10 -13.32
CA GLY A 475 -3.79 0.30 -13.58
C GLY A 475 -4.10 0.56 -15.05
N SER A 476 -3.11 1.01 -15.84
CA SER A 476 -3.26 1.16 -17.29
C SER A 476 -3.55 -0.16 -18.00
N ALA A 477 -3.23 -1.32 -17.41
CA ALA A 477 -3.61 -2.62 -17.98
C ALA A 477 -5.13 -2.83 -18.00
N TYR A 478 -5.85 -2.20 -17.06
CA TYR A 478 -7.30 -2.33 -16.94
C TYR A 478 -8.05 -1.22 -17.69
N SER A 479 -7.35 -0.32 -18.39
CA SER A 479 -8.02 0.74 -19.15
C SER A 479 -8.85 0.17 -20.29
N GLU A 480 -8.44 -0.94 -20.90
CA GLU A 480 -9.25 -1.64 -21.92
C GLU A 480 -10.55 -2.21 -21.35
N GLU A 481 -10.58 -2.52 -20.04
CA GLU A 481 -11.79 -2.94 -19.31
C GLU A 481 -12.61 -1.75 -18.78
N GLY A 482 -12.21 -0.52 -19.15
CA GLY A 482 -12.84 0.72 -18.72
C GLY A 482 -12.48 1.18 -17.31
N VAL A 483 -11.58 0.48 -16.61
CA VAL A 483 -11.17 0.84 -15.25
C VAL A 483 -9.93 1.73 -15.32
N LEU A 484 -10.08 2.99 -14.88
CA LEU A 484 -9.02 3.99 -14.88
C LEU A 484 -8.63 4.35 -13.45
N PHE A 485 -7.32 4.43 -13.20
CA PHE A 485 -6.77 4.84 -11.91
C PHE A 485 -6.13 6.23 -12.04
N GLY A 486 -6.41 7.09 -11.08
CA GLY A 486 -5.86 8.44 -11.01
C GLY A 486 -5.14 8.71 -9.70
N VAL A 487 -4.06 9.50 -9.77
CA VAL A 487 -3.40 10.10 -8.59
C VAL A 487 -4.12 11.38 -8.21
N MET A 488 -4.36 11.57 -6.91
CA MET A 488 -5.04 12.75 -6.38
C MET A 488 -4.10 13.63 -5.55
N VAL A 489 -4.55 14.85 -5.21
CA VAL A 489 -3.75 15.88 -4.51
C VAL A 489 -3.20 15.38 -3.17
N GLY A 490 -3.92 14.52 -2.46
CA GLY A 490 -3.48 13.97 -1.18
C GLY A 490 -2.14 13.24 -1.27
N LEU A 491 -1.83 12.59 -2.39
CA LEU A 491 -0.55 11.90 -2.59
C LEU A 491 0.63 12.88 -2.50
N TRP A 492 0.50 14.04 -3.17
CA TRP A 492 1.54 15.06 -3.20
C TRP A 492 1.75 15.70 -1.83
N VAL A 493 0.67 15.88 -1.07
CA VAL A 493 0.72 16.37 0.31
C VAL A 493 1.45 15.36 1.21
N LEU A 494 1.16 14.06 1.07
CA LEU A 494 1.88 13.00 1.80
C LEU A 494 3.37 12.93 1.41
N LEU A 495 3.70 13.11 0.13
CA LEU A 495 5.09 13.18 -0.32
C LEU A 495 5.82 14.37 0.32
N LEU A 496 5.19 15.54 0.41
CA LEU A 496 5.77 16.70 1.08
C LEU A 496 5.94 16.49 2.59
N ALA A 497 4.99 15.78 3.23
CA ALA A 497 5.14 15.35 4.62
C ALA A 497 6.39 14.45 4.77
N GLU A 498 6.56 13.46 3.91
CA GLU A 498 7.73 12.56 3.96
C GLU A 498 9.06 13.28 3.69
N VAL A 499 9.07 14.28 2.78
CA VAL A 499 10.25 15.15 2.59
C VAL A 499 10.58 15.93 3.86
N THR A 500 9.57 16.47 4.53
CA THR A 500 9.73 17.19 5.82
C THR A 500 10.26 16.25 6.91
N HIS A 501 9.75 15.02 6.97
CA HIS A 501 10.22 13.97 7.87
C HIS A 501 11.70 13.65 7.65
N TYR A 502 12.09 13.40 6.40
CA TYR A 502 13.48 13.14 6.00
C TYR A 502 14.40 14.31 6.35
N PHE A 503 13.99 15.54 6.04
CA PHE A 503 14.76 16.73 6.34
C PHE A 503 14.99 16.88 7.85
N THR A 504 13.93 16.73 8.65
CA THR A 504 14.01 16.81 10.13
C THR A 504 14.96 15.76 10.68
N HIS A 505 14.84 14.50 10.22
CA HIS A 505 15.70 13.40 10.66
C HIS A 505 17.18 13.72 10.44
N TYR A 506 17.57 14.10 9.22
CA TYR A 506 18.98 14.40 8.93
C TYR A 506 19.49 15.64 9.66
N GLN A 507 18.70 16.72 9.74
CA GLN A 507 19.15 17.91 10.46
C GLN A 507 19.43 17.65 11.94
N VAL A 508 18.58 16.89 12.62
CA VAL A 508 18.77 16.58 14.05
C VAL A 508 19.96 15.63 14.24
N HIS A 509 20.12 14.60 13.39
CA HIS A 509 21.26 13.68 13.45
C HIS A 509 22.61 14.36 13.15
N ASP A 510 22.66 15.22 12.14
CA ASP A 510 23.87 15.95 11.78
C ASP A 510 24.25 16.94 12.89
N THR A 511 23.24 17.55 13.53
CA THR A 511 23.41 18.43 14.69
C THR A 511 24.00 17.70 15.89
N TYR A 512 23.47 16.52 16.24
CA TYR A 512 24.05 15.67 17.27
C TYR A 512 25.52 15.33 16.98
N THR A 513 25.80 14.87 15.76
CA THR A 513 27.17 14.52 15.35
C THR A 513 28.12 15.71 15.49
N TYR A 514 27.67 16.91 15.08
CA TYR A 514 28.44 18.14 15.22
C TYR A 514 28.73 18.51 16.68
N LEU A 515 27.75 18.38 17.59
CA LEU A 515 27.93 18.67 19.02
C LEU A 515 28.93 17.70 19.67
N VAL A 516 28.79 16.40 19.40
CA VAL A 516 29.73 15.37 19.91
C VAL A 516 31.15 15.61 19.39
N SER A 517 31.31 16.00 18.12
CA SER A 517 32.63 16.34 17.57
C SER A 517 33.22 17.60 18.20
N ARG A 518 32.39 18.54 18.67
CA ARG A 518 32.84 19.76 19.36
C ARG A 518 33.30 19.48 20.78
N GLU A 519 32.64 18.58 21.52
CA GLU A 519 33.04 18.21 22.90
C GLU A 519 34.39 17.51 22.97
N LYS A 520 34.79 16.82 21.89
CA LYS A 520 36.08 16.14 21.81
C LYS A 520 37.27 17.06 21.50
N LYS A 521 37.01 18.30 21.07
CA LYS A 521 38.03 19.32 20.75
C LYS A 521 38.18 20.27 21.93
#